data_AF-A0A0F9UMK8-F1
#
_entry.id   AF-A0A0F9UMK8-F1
#
_cell.length_a   1.000
_cell.length_b   1.000
_cell.length_c   1.000
_cell.angle_alpha   90.00
_cell.angle_beta   90.00
_cell.angle_gamma   90.00
#
_symmetry.space_group_name_H-M   'P 1'
#
loop_
_entity.id
_entity.type
_entity.pdbx_description
1 polymer ?
#
loop_
_entity_poly.entity_id
_entity_poly.type
_entity_poly.pdbx_seq_one_letter_code
_entity_poly.pdbx_strand_id
1 'polypeptide(L)'
;MEFEIWYLVVGIAMLLNIVVSIFLVRRDDLETFQKGTQIFIVWLIPFVGALALWIFHRSQDDPFTKSKGPNIRSSHDYTTGGD
;
A
#
# COMPACT_ATOMS: atom_id res chain seq x y z
N MET A 1 2.33 20.07 -16.18
CA MET A 1 1.07 19.68 -15.53
C MET A 1 1.24 18.54 -14.52
N GLU A 2 1.63 17.31 -14.87
CA GLU A 2 1.72 16.23 -13.86
C GLU A 2 2.81 16.44 -12.79
N PHE A 3 4.01 16.87 -13.17
CA PHE A 3 5.10 17.12 -12.23
C PHE A 3 4.82 18.33 -11.32
N GLU A 4 4.15 19.37 -11.81
CA GLU A 4 3.76 20.53 -11.00
C GLU A 4 2.81 20.14 -9.86
N ILE A 5 1.86 19.24 -10.13
CA ILE A 5 0.95 18.73 -9.11
C ILE A 5 1.74 17.94 -8.06
N TRP A 6 2.69 17.09 -8.46
CA TRP A 6 3.54 16.35 -7.52
C TRP A 6 4.38 17.27 -6.63
N TYR A 7 5.00 18.31 -7.19
CA TYR A 7 5.74 19.29 -6.39
C TYR A 7 4.84 20.05 -5.40
N LEU A 8 3.62 20.37 -5.82
CA LEU A 8 2.63 21.04 -4.98
C LEU A 8 2.16 20.12 -3.84
N VAL A 9 1.91 18.84 -4.13
CA VAL A 9 1.55 17.81 -3.13
C VAL A 9 2.68 17.63 -2.12
N VAL A 10 3.94 17.51 -2.57
CA VAL A 10 5.11 17.39 -1.68
C VAL A 10 5.30 18.66 -0.85
N GLY A 11 5.13 19.84 -1.46
CA GLY A 11 5.21 21.12 -0.76
C GLY A 11 4.16 21.27 0.35
N ILE A 12 2.90 20.93 0.06
CA ILE A 12 1.81 20.94 1.05
C ILE A 12 2.09 19.92 2.16
N ALA A 13 2.53 18.70 1.79
CA ALA A 13 2.87 17.67 2.76
C ALA A 13 3.99 18.16 3.69
N MET A 14 5.03 18.81 3.17
CA MET A 14 6.15 19.35 3.96
C MET A 14 5.69 20.49 4.88
N LEU A 15 4.81 21.38 4.40
CA LEU A 15 4.28 22.50 5.18
C LEU A 15 3.41 22.02 6.35
N LEU A 16 2.47 21.09 6.10
CA LEU A 16 1.61 20.50 7.13
C LEU A 16 2.45 19.86 8.23
N ASN A 17 3.48 19.14 7.81
CA ASN A 17 4.44 18.50 8.67
C ASN A 17 5.19 19.50 9.58
N ILE A 18 5.66 20.63 9.03
CA ILE A 18 6.28 21.72 9.81
C ILE A 18 5.27 22.33 10.81
N VAL A 19 4.04 22.61 10.38
CA VAL A 19 2.98 23.20 11.23
C VAL A 19 2.63 22.26 12.39
N VAL A 20 2.47 20.97 12.10
CA VAL A 20 2.19 19.93 13.11
C VAL A 20 3.34 19.84 14.11
N SER A 21 4.60 19.85 13.65
CA SER A 21 5.77 19.87 14.53
C SER A 21 5.81 21.11 15.43
N ILE A 22 5.53 22.31 14.91
CA ILE A 22 5.46 23.54 15.71
C ILE A 22 4.32 23.46 16.75
N PHE A 23 3.15 22.96 16.35
CA PHE A 23 2.00 22.83 17.24
C PHE A 23 2.26 21.84 18.38
N LEU A 24 2.90 20.72 18.07
CA LEU A 24 3.30 19.74 19.06
C LEU A 24 4.38 20.29 19.98
N VAL A 25 5.40 21.00 19.50
CA VAL A 25 6.42 21.65 20.34
C VAL A 25 5.80 22.62 21.35
N ARG A 26 4.68 23.29 21.02
CA ARG A 26 3.99 24.25 21.91
C ARG A 26 3.04 23.63 22.95
N ARG A 27 2.78 22.31 22.92
CA ARG A 27 1.89 21.64 23.91
C ARG A 27 2.65 21.17 25.15
N ASP A 28 2.64 21.93 26.24
CA ASP A 28 3.44 21.65 27.46
C ASP A 28 2.87 20.58 28.43
N ASP A 29 1.99 19.69 27.95
CA ASP A 29 1.31 18.71 28.82
C ASP A 29 2.01 17.35 28.96
N LEU A 30 3.12 17.09 28.25
CA LEU A 30 3.85 15.81 28.31
C LEU A 30 5.36 16.03 28.37
N GLU A 31 6.05 15.13 29.07
CA GLU A 31 7.52 15.09 29.21
C GLU A 31 8.20 15.22 27.83
N THR A 32 9.19 16.11 27.72
CA THR A 32 9.81 16.56 26.46
C THR A 32 10.25 15.41 25.55
N PHE A 33 10.69 14.30 26.14
CA PHE A 33 11.09 13.09 25.41
C PHE A 33 9.91 12.36 24.77
N GLN A 34 8.83 12.11 25.53
CA GLN A 34 7.62 11.43 25.02
C GLN A 34 6.93 12.25 23.93
N LYS A 35 6.92 13.57 24.10
CA LYS A 35 6.40 14.54 23.15
C LYS A 35 7.19 14.50 21.82
N GLY A 36 8.52 14.43 21.89
CA GLY A 36 9.39 14.27 20.73
C GLY A 36 9.16 12.95 19.98
N THR A 37 9.04 11.84 20.70
CA THR A 37 8.75 10.53 20.12
C THR A 37 7.37 10.50 19.46
N GLN A 38 6.36 11.12 20.07
CA GLN A 38 5.01 11.18 19.50
C GLN A 38 4.96 11.96 18.19
N ILE A 39 5.69 13.09 18.10
CA ILE A 39 5.88 13.84 16.85
C ILE A 39 6.55 12.93 15.81
N PHE A 40 7.66 12.28 16.18
CA PHE A 40 8.40 11.43 15.26
C PHE A 40 7.56 10.27 14.71
N ILE A 41 6.73 9.64 15.55
CA ILE A 41 5.83 8.55 15.13
C ILE A 41 4.73 9.05 14.18
N VAL A 42 4.12 10.23 14.43
CA VAL A 42 3.11 10.83 13.52
C VAL A 42 3.68 11.02 12.12
N TRP A 43 4.96 11.38 12.03
CA TRP A 43 5.67 11.49 10.76
C TRP A 43 6.01 10.15 10.13
N LEU A 44 6.20 9.09 10.92
CA LEU A 44 6.57 7.75 10.42
C LEU A 44 5.37 6.95 9.91
N ILE A 45 4.19 7.12 10.53
CA ILE A 45 2.94 6.42 10.17
C ILE A 45 2.62 6.46 8.66
N PRO A 46 2.65 7.61 7.96
CA PRO A 46 2.32 7.65 6.53
C PRO A 46 3.29 6.83 5.67
N PHE A 47 4.58 6.79 6.01
CA PHE A 47 5.57 5.98 5.28
C PHE A 47 5.40 4.48 5.56
N VAL A 48 5.18 4.12 6.83
CA VAL A 48 4.92 2.73 7.22
C VAL A 48 3.63 2.22 6.58
N GLY A 49 2.58 3.05 6.56
CA GLY A 49 1.31 2.72 5.90
C GLY A 49 1.46 2.52 4.40
N ALA A 50 2.19 3.41 3.71
CA ALA A 50 2.47 3.26 2.29
C ALA A 50 3.29 1.99 2.00
N LEU A 51 4.32 1.70 2.82
CA LEU A 51 5.15 0.51 2.68
C LEU A 51 4.34 -0.78 2.93
N ALA A 52 3.52 -0.80 3.97
CA ALA A 52 2.65 -1.93 4.28
C ALA A 52 1.64 -2.20 3.16
N LEU A 53 1.01 -1.15 2.64
CA LEU A 53 0.09 -1.26 1.50
C LEU A 53 0.81 -1.74 0.24
N TRP A 54 2.03 -1.26 -0.03
CA TRP A 54 2.82 -1.69 -1.18
C TRP A 54 3.19 -3.17 -1.10
N ILE A 55 3.67 -3.64 0.05
CA ILE A 55 3.99 -5.06 0.27
C ILE A 55 2.72 -5.92 0.14
N PHE A 56 1.61 -5.48 0.72
CA PHE A 56 0.33 -6.19 0.63
C PHE A 56 -0.16 -6.28 -0.81
N HIS A 57 -0.11 -5.19 -1.58
CA HIS A 57 -0.48 -5.18 -2.98
C HIS A 57 0.43 -6.10 -3.81
N ARG A 58 1.75 -6.03 -3.58
CA ARG A 58 2.74 -6.88 -4.24
C ARG A 58 2.46 -8.37 -4.00
N SER A 59 2.00 -8.74 -2.80
CA SER A 59 1.65 -10.13 -2.48
C SER A 59 0.40 -10.64 -3.22
N GLN A 60 -0.41 -9.74 -3.77
CA GLN A 60 -1.58 -10.05 -4.60
C GLN A 60 -1.26 -10.06 -6.09
N ASP A 61 -0.16 -9.44 -6.50
CA ASP A 61 0.30 -9.39 -7.89
C ASP A 61 0.99 -10.69 -8.34
N ASP A 62 1.32 -11.59 -7.41
CA ASP A 62 1.74 -12.93 -7.78
C ASP A 62 0.55 -13.62 -8.44
N PRO A 63 0.58 -13.88 -9.77
CA PRO A 63 -0.50 -14.59 -10.39
C PRO A 63 -0.55 -15.93 -9.69
N PHE A 64 -1.69 -16.22 -9.02
CA PHE A 64 -2.10 -17.58 -8.80
C PHE A 64 -1.88 -18.25 -10.14
N THR A 65 -0.81 -19.05 -10.23
CA THR A 65 -0.48 -19.79 -11.42
C THR A 65 -1.66 -20.71 -11.52
N LYS A 66 -2.62 -20.31 -12.36
CA LYS A 66 -3.92 -20.95 -12.52
C LYS A 66 -3.58 -22.40 -12.69
N SER A 67 -3.78 -23.19 -11.63
CA SER A 67 -3.40 -24.59 -11.67
C SER A 67 -4.18 -25.10 -12.88
N LYS A 68 -3.45 -25.63 -13.86
CA LYS A 68 -4.08 -26.24 -15.02
C LYS A 68 -4.90 -27.38 -14.45
N GLY A 69 -6.18 -27.10 -14.19
CA GLY A 69 -7.16 -28.12 -13.86
C GLY A 69 -7.04 -29.22 -14.90
N PRO A 70 -7.19 -30.49 -14.51
CA PRO A 70 -6.93 -31.59 -15.42
C PRO A 70 -7.80 -31.40 -16.66
N ASN A 71 -7.17 -31.35 -17.84
CA ASN A 71 -7.88 -31.43 -19.11
C ASN A 71 -8.49 -32.83 -19.21
N ILE A 72 -9.64 -33.05 -18.58
CA ILE A 72 -10.48 -34.21 -18.86
C ILE A 72 -11.17 -33.90 -20.20
N ARG A 73 -10.45 -34.18 -21.29
CA ARG A 73 -11.07 -34.41 -22.58
C ARG A 73 -11.88 -35.69 -22.42
N SER A 74 -13.17 -35.54 -22.13
CA SER A 74 -14.13 -36.61 -22.32
C SER A 74 -14.28 -36.79 -23.83
N SER A 75 -13.54 -37.76 -24.38
CA SER A 75 -13.79 -38.26 -25.73
C SER A 75 -15.11 -39.02 -25.69
N HIS A 76 -16.16 -38.37 -26.17
CA HIS A 76 -17.44 -39.00 -26.45
C HIS A 76 -17.30 -39.60 -27.85
N ASP A 77 -16.81 -40.83 -27.94
CA ASP A 77 -16.74 -41.57 -29.21
C ASP A 77 -18.13 -42.14 -29.51
N TYR A 78 -18.77 -41.57 -30.53
CA TYR A 78 -19.95 -42.15 -31.18
C TYR A 78 -19.51 -42.77 -32.51
N THR A 79 -19.45 -44.10 -32.59
CA THR A 79 -19.42 -44.87 -33.84
C THR A 79 -20.25 -46.13 -33.57
N THR A 80 -21.54 -46.20 -33.90
CA THR A 80 -22.20 -46.24 -35.22
C THR A 80 -21.50 -47.16 -36.23
N GLY A 81 -22.05 -48.37 -36.38
CA GLY A 81 -22.30 -49.03 -37.67
C GLY A 81 -21.14 -49.77 -38.33
N GLY A 82 -21.32 -51.08 -38.50
CA GLY A 82 -20.52 -51.89 -39.40
C GLY A 82 -20.77 -53.39 -39.18
N ASP A 83 -21.73 -53.92 -39.95
CA ASP A 83 -21.93 -55.29 -40.46
C ASP A 83 -21.09 -56.47 -39.92
#